data_AF-A0A6L4A9U2-F1
#
_entry.id   AF-A0A6L4A9U2-F1
#
_cell.length_a   1.000
_cell.length_b   1.000
_cell.length_c   1.000
_cell.angle_alpha   90.00
_cell.angle_beta   90.00
_cell.angle_gamma   90.00
#
_symmetry.space_group_name_H-M   'P 1'
#
loop_
_entity.id
_entity.type
_entity.pdbx_description
1 polymer ?
#
loop_
_entity_poly.entity_id
_entity_poly.type
_entity_poly.pdbx_seq_one_letter_code
_entity_poly.pdbx_strand_id
1 'polypeptide(L)' 'MAAKQYSAPPALQIDPEKKYTATFKTERGDIVVELFAKEAPITVNNFVFLAREGYYNDTTFH' A
#
# COMPACT_ATOMS: atom_id res chain seq x y z
N MET A 1 11.55 6.17 13.83
CA MET A 1 11.05 4.77 13.95
C MET A 1 11.98 3.89 13.13
N ALA A 2 12.39 2.72 13.62
CA ALA A 2 13.14 1.78 12.78
C ALA A 2 12.22 1.27 11.66
N ALA A 3 12.75 1.12 10.44
CA ALA A 3 11.97 0.56 9.33
C ALA A 3 11.53 -0.87 9.69
N LYS A 4 10.22 -1.15 9.62
CA LYS A 4 9.71 -2.51 9.80
C LYS A 4 10.30 -3.40 8.70
N GLN A 5 11.07 -4.41 9.08
CA GLN A 5 11.63 -5.38 8.14
C GLN A 5 10.83 -6.68 8.20
N TYR A 6 10.49 -7.23 7.04
CA TYR A 6 9.72 -8.47 6.91
C TYR A 6 10.60 -9.55 6.30
N SER A 7 10.61 -10.74 6.89
CA SER A 7 11.42 -11.88 6.43
C SER A 7 10.78 -12.62 5.24
N ALA A 8 9.51 -12.36 4.97
CA ALA A 8 8.72 -12.98 3.92
C ALA A 8 7.60 -12.02 3.45
N PRO A 9 7.09 -12.18 2.22
CA PRO A 9 5.93 -11.43 1.77
C PRO A 9 4.68 -11.77 2.60
N PRO A 10 3.75 -10.82 2.78
CA PRO A 10 2.49 -11.07 3.48
C PRO A 10 1.61 -12.05 2.70
N ALA A 11 0.81 -12.83 3.41
CA ALA A 11 -0.23 -13.66 2.79
C ALA A 11 -1.26 -12.79 2.03
N LEU A 12 -1.95 -13.37 1.05
CA LEU A 12 -2.99 -12.68 0.29
C LEU A 12 -4.21 -12.41 1.19
N GLN A 13 -4.45 -11.13 1.51
CA GLN A 13 -5.53 -10.66 2.39
C GLN A 13 -6.60 -9.84 1.67
N ILE A 14 -6.31 -9.41 0.43
CA ILE A 14 -7.27 -8.68 -0.41
C ILE A 14 -8.07 -9.64 -1.29
N ASP A 15 -9.19 -9.13 -1.81
CA ASP A 15 -10.04 -9.78 -2.79
C ASP A 15 -9.76 -9.17 -4.17
N PRO A 16 -9.09 -9.88 -5.11
CA PRO A 16 -8.71 -9.33 -6.41
C PRO A 16 -9.86 -8.78 -7.26
N GLU A 17 -11.09 -9.21 -7.01
CA GLU A 17 -12.27 -8.76 -7.77
C GLU A 17 -12.90 -7.48 -7.20
N LYS A 18 -12.42 -6.98 -6.05
CA LYS A 18 -12.85 -5.71 -5.48
C LYS A 18 -12.00 -4.54 -5.97
N LYS A 19 -12.64 -3.36 -6.01
CA LYS A 19 -11.97 -2.08 -6.22
C LYS A 19 -11.34 -1.60 -4.92
N TYR A 20 -10.08 -1.18 -5.01
CA TYR A 20 -9.35 -0.57 -3.90
C TYR A 20 -8.86 0.80 -4.32
N THR A 21 -8.87 1.73 -3.38
CA THR A 21 -8.23 3.03 -3.53
C THR A 21 -7.27 3.27 -2.39
N ALA A 22 -6.25 4.08 -2.64
CA ALA A 22 -5.33 4.56 -1.63
C ALA A 22 -5.23 6.08 -1.69
N THR A 23 -5.21 6.70 -0.51
CA THR A 23 -5.02 8.14 -0.36
C THR A 23 -3.65 8.41 0.24
N PHE A 24 -2.79 9.08 -0.52
CA PHE A 24 -1.52 9.59 -0.05
C PHE A 24 -1.74 11.00 0.47
N LYS A 25 -1.60 11.19 1.78
CA LYS A 25 -1.59 12.52 2.39
C LYS A 25 -0.18 13.06 2.29
N THR A 26 0.01 14.09 1.47
CA THR A 26 1.32 14.71 1.25
C THR A 26 1.28 16.18 1.67
N GLU A 27 2.46 16.79 1.84
CA GLU A 27 2.57 18.22 2.11
C GLU A 27 2.00 19.11 0.99
N ARG A 28 1.82 18.55 -0.21
CA ARG A 28 1.27 19.24 -1.39
C ARG A 28 -0.21 18.95 -1.63
N GLY A 29 -0.86 18.24 -0.70
CA GLY A 29 -2.26 17.84 -0.79
C GLY A 29 -2.44 16.33 -0.93
N ASP A 30 -3.69 15.93 -1.07
CA ASP A 30 -4.08 14.52 -1.13
C ASP A 30 -4.03 14.00 -2.57
N ILE A 31 -3.38 12.86 -2.75
CA ILE A 31 -3.38 12.10 -4.01
C ILE A 31 -4.21 10.84 -3.79
N VAL A 32 -5.25 10.65 -4.60
CA VAL A 32 -6.08 9.45 -4.56
C VAL A 32 -5.80 8.62 -5.81
N VAL A 33 -5.46 7.34 -5.63
CA VAL A 33 -5.22 6.40 -6.74
C VAL A 33 -6.12 5.18 -6.62
N GLU A 34 -6.55 4.64 -7.76
CA GLU A 34 -7.17 3.31 -7.84
C GLU A 34 -6.07 2.24 -7.95
N LEU A 35 -6.25 1.13 -7.25
CA LEU A 35 -5.34 -0.01 -7.27
C LEU A 35 -5.93 -1.12 -8.13
N PHE A 36 -5.16 -1.58 -9.11
CA PHE A 36 -5.52 -2.61 -10.07
C PHE A 36 -5.34 -4.01 -9.49
N ALA A 37 -6.21 -4.37 -8.53
CA ALA A 37 -6.13 -5.61 -7.76
C ALA A 37 -6.35 -6.86 -8.63
N LYS A 38 -7.13 -6.76 -9.70
CA LYS A 38 -7.40 -7.85 -10.64
C LYS A 38 -6.17 -8.15 -11.50
N GLU A 39 -5.48 -7.10 -11.94
CA GLU A 39 -4.32 -7.16 -12.82
C GLU A 39 -3.03 -7.51 -12.07
N ALA A 40 -2.88 -6.99 -10.84
CA ALA A 40 -1.66 -7.13 -10.03
C ALA A 40 -1.96 -7.51 -8.56
N PRO A 41 -2.61 -8.66 -8.29
CA PRO A 41 -3.11 -9.00 -6.96
C PRO A 41 -2.02 -9.10 -5.88
N ILE A 42 -0.86 -9.67 -6.21
CA ILE A 42 0.26 -9.82 -5.26
C ILE A 42 0.84 -8.45 -4.89
N THR A 43 1.03 -7.58 -5.88
CA THR A 43 1.59 -6.24 -5.69
C THR A 43 0.64 -5.35 -4.90
N VAL A 44 -0.65 -5.36 -5.26
CA VAL A 44 -1.68 -4.60 -4.53
C VAL A 44 -1.81 -5.11 -3.10
N ASN A 45 -1.75 -6.42 -2.88
CA ASN A 45 -1.76 -6.99 -1.53
C ASN A 45 -0.58 -6.50 -0.69
N ASN A 46 0.64 -6.56 -1.24
CA ASN A 46 1.83 -6.08 -0.55
C ASN A 46 1.72 -4.58 -0.21
N PHE A 47 1.30 -3.76 -1.17
CA PHE A 47 1.12 -2.33 -0.95
C PHE A 47 0.06 -2.03 0.13
N VAL A 48 -1.11 -2.67 0.05
CA VAL A 48 -2.20 -2.49 1.04
C VAL A 48 -1.76 -2.93 2.44
N PHE A 49 -1.05 -4.05 2.54
CA PHE A 49 -0.50 -4.54 3.80
C PHE A 49 0.46 -3.52 4.42
N LEU A 50 1.47 -3.08 3.67
CA LEU A 50 2.47 -2.12 4.13
C LEU A 50 1.82 -0.76 4.49
N ALA A 51 0.88 -0.29 3.68
CA ALA A 51 0.16 0.96 3.95
C ALA A 51 -0.65 0.89 5.25
N ARG A 52 -1.36 -0.22 5.51
CA ARG A 52 -2.10 -0.43 6.77
C ARG A 52 -1.20 -0.53 7.99
N GLU A 53 0.02 -1.04 7.82
CA GLU A 53 1.04 -1.09 8.86
C GLU A 53 1.72 0.27 9.13
N GLY A 54 1.34 1.33 8.40
CA GLY A 54 1.91 2.67 8.49
C GLY A 54 3.32 2.77 7.91
N TYR A 55 3.74 1.81 7.09
CA TYR A 55 5.11 1.72 6.58
C TYR A 55 5.56 2.93 5.76
N TYR A 56 4.63 3.54 5.02
CA TYR A 56 4.91 4.70 4.16
C TYR A 56 4.75 6.05 4.88
N ASN A 57 4.35 6.06 6.15
CA ASN A 57 4.20 7.31 6.91
C ASN A 57 5.57 7.98 7.10
N ASP A 58 5.58 9.31 7.05
CA ASP A 58 6.78 10.16 7.21
C ASP A 58 7.90 9.86 6.20
N THR A 59 7.57 9.21 5.07
CA THR A 59 8.50 9.01 3.95
C THR A 59 8.43 10.17 2.96
N THR A 60 9.58 10.55 2.39
CA THR A 60 9.67 11.59 1.37
C THR A 60 9.65 10.97 -0.03
N PHE A 61 9.05 11.68 -0.99
CA PHE A 61 9.30 11.41 -2.41
C PHE A 61 10.69 11.97 -2.76
N HIS A 62 11.63 11.10 -3.15
CA HIS A 62 13.03 11.43 -3.46
C HIS A 62 13.30 11.60 -4.95
#